data_AF-A0A1Y2B3Q5-F1
#
_entry.id   AF-A0A1Y2B3Q5-F1
#
_cell.length_a   1.000
_cell.length_b   1.000
_cell.length_c   1.000
_cell.angle_alpha   90.00
_cell.angle_beta   90.00
_cell.angle_gamma   90.00
#
_symmetry.space_group_name_H-M   'P 1'
#
loop_
_entity.id
_entity.type
_entity.pdbx_description
1 polymer ?
#
loop_
_entity_poly.entity_id
_entity_poly.type
_entity_poly.pdbx_seq_one_letter_code
_entity_poly.pdbx_strand_id
1 'polypeptide(L)'
;MTAPSEPATPFPIAKLSAFFAGGLFLNSFARSMARLPLKGNPLSYLAYATATTAFGYGIHKFQIAREQQLEVEKDKLTKRRMLAAAAAE
;
A
#
# COMPACT_ATOMS: atom_id res chain seq x y z
N MET A 1 -17.68 -4.14 -23.19
CA MET A 1 -16.40 -4.88 -23.17
C MET A 1 -15.63 -4.41 -21.94
N THR A 2 -15.60 -5.24 -20.90
CA THR A 2 -14.84 -5.01 -19.66
C THR A 2 -13.37 -5.26 -19.95
N ALA A 3 -12.53 -4.23 -19.80
CA ALA A 3 -11.07 -4.38 -19.85
C ALA A 3 -10.64 -5.43 -18.81
N PRO A 4 -9.59 -6.23 -19.08
CA PRO A 4 -9.12 -7.21 -18.13
C PRO A 4 -8.65 -6.46 -16.89
N SER A 5 -9.34 -6.64 -15.77
CA SER A 5 -8.83 -6.24 -14.46
C SER A 5 -7.50 -6.95 -14.27
N GLU A 6 -6.39 -6.22 -14.33
CA GLU A 6 -5.09 -6.78 -14.02
C GLU A 6 -5.22 -7.55 -12.70
N PRO A 7 -4.77 -8.81 -12.65
CA PRO A 7 -4.90 -9.60 -11.44
C PRO A 7 -4.21 -8.83 -10.32
N ALA A 8 -4.90 -8.66 -9.19
CA ALA A 8 -4.38 -8.01 -8.00
C ALA A 8 -2.92 -8.42 -7.80
N THR A 9 -1.98 -7.53 -8.15
CA THR A 9 -0.57 -7.89 -8.17
C THR A 9 -0.23 -8.33 -6.76
N PRO A 10 0.24 -9.58 -6.56
CA PRO A 10 0.44 -10.11 -5.23
C PRO A 10 1.38 -9.15 -4.48
N PHE A 11 1.03 -8.83 -3.24
CA PHE A 11 1.80 -7.91 -2.42
C PHE A 11 3.27 -8.38 -2.46
N PRO A 12 4.19 -7.60 -3.07
CA PRO A 12 5.53 -8.11 -3.33
C PRO A 12 6.25 -8.33 -2.00
N ILE A 13 6.85 -9.51 -1.86
CA ILE A 13 7.57 -9.93 -0.63
C ILE A 13 8.60 -8.89 -0.21
N ALA A 14 9.23 -8.21 -1.18
CA ALA A 14 10.15 -7.10 -0.95
C ALA A 14 9.54 -5.91 -0.18
N LYS A 15 8.27 -5.57 -0.43
CA LYS A 15 7.57 -4.54 0.35
C LYS A 15 7.28 -5.05 1.77
N LEU A 16 7.04 -6.35 1.95
CA LEU A 16 6.66 -6.94 3.24
C LEU A 16 7.88 -6.91 4.15
N SER A 17 9.03 -7.34 3.62
CA SER A 17 10.32 -7.26 4.30
C SER A 17 10.73 -5.83 4.60
N ALA A 18 10.42 -4.87 3.71
CA ALA A 18 10.72 -3.46 3.96
C ALA A 18 9.89 -2.90 5.12
N PHE A 19 8.59 -3.19 5.19
CA PHE A 19 7.75 -2.78 6.33
C PHE A 19 8.14 -3.50 7.63
N PHE A 20 8.51 -4.78 7.54
CA PHE A 20 8.98 -5.54 8.70
C PHE A 20 10.28 -4.95 9.26
N ALA A 21 11.27 -4.70 8.40
CA ALA A 21 12.53 -4.05 8.77
C ALA A 21 12.29 -2.62 9.29
N GLY A 22 11.35 -1.89 8.67
CA GLY A 22 10.90 -0.58 9.13
C GLY A 22 10.34 -0.64 10.55
N GLY A 23 9.52 -1.64 10.87
CA GLY A 23 8.98 -1.83 12.22
C GLY A 23 10.04 -2.18 13.26
N LEU A 24 11.03 -3.02 12.90
CA LEU A 24 12.19 -3.28 13.76
C LEU A 24 12.98 -2.00 14.04
N PHE A 25 13.23 -1.20 12.99
CA PHE A 25 13.90 0.09 13.10
C PHE A 25 13.12 1.08 13.98
N LEU A 26 11.80 1.19 13.78
CA LEU A 26 10.93 2.05 14.60
C LEU A 26 11.01 1.69 16.08
N ASN A 27 11.08 0.40 16.42
CA ASN A 27 11.27 -0.02 17.81
C ASN A 27 12.63 0.40 18.35
N SER A 28 13.72 0.17 17.61
CA SER A 28 15.07 0.62 17.99
C SER A 28 15.14 2.15 18.17
N PHE A 29 14.50 2.89 17.26
CA PHE A 29 14.44 4.34 17.29
C PHE A 29 13.62 4.86 18.49
N ALA A 30 12.45 4.28 18.75
CA ALA A 30 11.63 4.64 19.90
C ALA A 30 12.35 4.37 21.22
N ARG A 31 13.10 3.26 21.33
CA ARG A 31 13.93 2.96 22.50
C ARG A 31 15.09 3.93 22.66
N SER A 32 15.73 4.31 21.56
CA SER A 32 16.80 5.32 21.56
C SER A 32 16.28 6.67 22.05
N MET A 33 15.12 7.11 21.57
CA MET A 33 14.44 8.33 22.03
C MET A 33 14.07 8.26 23.52
N ALA A 34 13.62 7.10 23.98
CA ALA A 34 13.29 6.85 25.39
C ALA A 34 14.51 6.62 26.30
N ARG A 35 15.75 6.70 25.77
CA ARG A 35 17.00 6.36 26.46
C ARG A 35 17.00 4.96 27.09
N LEU A 36 16.27 4.03 26.49
CA LEU A 36 16.20 2.63 26.90
C LEU A 36 17.25 1.81 26.17
N PRO A 37 17.80 0.75 26.80
CA PRO A 37 18.73 -0.14 26.14
C PRO A 37 18.06 -0.84 24.96
N LEU A 38 18.80 -1.00 23.86
CA LEU A 38 18.35 -1.72 22.67
C LEU A 38 18.12 -3.22 22.97
N LYS A 39 18.91 -3.80 23.88
CA LYS A 39 18.80 -5.20 24.33
C LYS A 39 17.67 -5.46 25.34
N GLY A 40 16.47 -4.92 25.15
CA GLY A 40 15.35 -5.29 26.01
C GLY A 40 14.40 -6.28 25.37
N ASN A 41 13.12 -6.26 25.78
CA ASN A 41 12.16 -7.32 25.45
C ASN A 41 12.06 -7.59 23.93
N PRO A 42 12.41 -8.79 23.44
CA PRO A 42 12.32 -9.14 22.02
C PRO A 42 10.88 -9.13 21.49
N LEU A 43 9.88 -9.31 22.36
CA LEU A 43 8.47 -9.24 21.98
C LEU A 43 8.07 -7.84 21.51
N SER A 44 8.72 -6.77 22.00
CA SER A 44 8.40 -5.40 21.55
C SER A 44 8.80 -5.19 20.09
N TYR A 45 9.93 -5.76 19.68
CA TYR A 45 10.41 -5.70 18.30
C TYR A 45 9.48 -6.47 17.37
N LEU A 46 9.07 -7.66 17.76
CA LEU A 46 8.09 -8.45 17.01
C LEU A 46 6.75 -7.72 16.90
N ALA A 47 6.23 -7.15 17.99
CA ALA A 47 4.98 -6.41 17.98
C ALA A 47 5.02 -5.19 17.04
N TYR A 48 6.12 -4.44 17.03
CA TYR A 48 6.29 -3.31 16.11
C TYR A 48 6.46 -3.77 14.66
N ALA A 49 7.22 -4.83 14.43
CA ALA A 49 7.43 -5.39 13.10
C ALA A 49 6.12 -5.91 12.51
N THR A 50 5.33 -6.67 13.27
CA THR A 50 4.03 -7.17 12.82
C THR A 50 3.01 -6.05 12.65
N ALA A 51 2.94 -5.08 13.56
CA ALA A 51 2.04 -3.92 13.42
C ALA A 51 2.36 -3.10 12.17
N THR A 52 3.64 -2.83 11.92
CA THR A 52 4.07 -2.06 10.74
C THR A 52 3.82 -2.82 9.44
N THR A 53 4.00 -4.13 9.46
CA THR A 53 3.71 -5.02 8.33
C THR A 53 2.22 -5.05 8.02
N ALA A 54 1.37 -5.20 9.04
CA ALA A 54 -0.09 -5.15 8.89
C ALA A 54 -0.57 -3.79 8.36
N PHE A 55 0.03 -2.70 8.86
CA PHE A 55 -0.25 -1.35 8.38
C PHE A 55 0.15 -1.16 6.91
N GLY A 56 1.35 -1.61 6.52
CA GLY A 56 1.81 -1.57 5.14
C GLY A 56 0.92 -2.37 4.18
N TYR A 57 0.44 -3.54 4.62
CA TYR A 57 -0.55 -4.33 3.88
C TYR A 57 -1.88 -3.58 3.68
N GLY A 58 -2.35 -2.89 4.72
CA GLY A 58 -3.54 -2.02 4.65
C GLY A 58 -3.37 -0.89 3.63
N ILE A 59 -2.23 -0.18 3.66
CA ILE A 59 -1.92 0.90 2.70
C ILE A 59 -1.93 0.36 1.26
N HIS A 60 -1.35 -0.81 1.03
CA HIS A 60 -1.29 -1.36 -0.32
C HIS A 60 -2.67 -1.71 -0.88
N LYS A 61 -3.56 -2.29 -0.05
CA LYS A 61 -4.96 -2.48 -0.45
C LYS A 61 -5.65 -1.17 -0.80
N PHE A 62 -5.40 -0.12 -0.03
CA PHE A 62 -5.96 1.20 -0.29
C PHE A 62 -5.45 1.82 -1.59
N GLN A 63 -4.15 1.65 -1.90
CA GLN A 63 -3.58 2.10 -3.18
C GLN A 63 -4.23 1.40 -4.36
N ILE A 64 -4.32 0.06 -4.33
CA ILE A 64 -4.98 -0.72 -5.39
C ILE A 64 -6.43 -0.27 -5.58
N ALA A 65 -7.17 -0.07 -4.49
CA ALA A 65 -8.56 0.39 -4.55
C ALA A 65 -8.68 1.78 -5.21
N ARG A 66 -7.75 2.70 -4.93
CA ARG A 66 -7.73 4.02 -5.58
C ARG A 66 -7.34 3.96 -7.05
N GLU A 67 -6.37 3.13 -7.40
CA GLU A 67 -5.95 2.94 -8.79
C GLU A 67 -7.11 2.41 -9.63
N GLN A 68 -7.86 1.43 -9.12
CA GLN A 68 -9.06 0.92 -9.78
C GLN A 68 -10.15 2.00 -9.95
N GLN A 69 -10.36 2.86 -8.95
CA GLN A 69 -11.31 3.98 -9.07
C GLN A 69 -10.87 4.98 -10.15
N LEU A 70 -9.58 5.29 -10.21
CA LEU A 70 -9.01 6.20 -11.22
C LEU A 70 -9.12 5.63 -12.64
N GLU A 71 -8.94 4.33 -12.82
CA GLU A 71 -9.16 3.67 -14.12
C GLU A 71 -10.61 3.77 -14.57
N VAL A 72 -11.57 3.52 -13.67
CA VAL A 72 -13.00 3.66 -13.97
C VAL A 72 -13.36 5.10 -14.34
N GLU A 73 -12.76 6.10 -13.68
CA GLU A 73 -12.96 7.51 -14.02
C GLU A 73 -12.36 7.89 -15.39
N LYS A 74 -11.15 7.40 -15.70
CA LYS A 74 -10.53 7.57 -17.02
C LYS A 74 -11.38 6.95 -18.13
N ASP A 75 -11.92 5.76 -17.90
CA ASP A 75 -12.79 5.09 -18.87
C ASP A 75 -14.09 5.86 -19.11
N LYS A 76 -14.69 6.42 -18.05
CA LYS A 76 -15.88 7.27 -18.17
C LYS A 76 -15.60 8.54 -18.97
N LEU A 77 -14.46 9.20 -18.71
CA LEU A 77 -14.05 10.41 -19.44
C LEU A 77 -13.77 10.10 -20.92
N THR A 78 -13.10 9.00 -21.21
CA THR A 78 -12.77 8.59 -22.58
C THR A 78 -14.05 8.26 -23.36
N LYS A 79 -14.98 7.52 -22.77
CA LYS A 79 -16.30 7.25 -23.39
C LYS A 79 -17.10 8.53 -23.65
N ARG A 80 -17.09 9.49 -22.71
CA ARG A 80 -17.74 10.80 -22.91
C ARG A 80 -17.12 11.58 -24.06
N ARG A 81 -15.79 11.58 -24.18
CA ARG A 81 -15.08 12.25 -25.28
C ARG A 81 -15.38 11.60 -26.64
N MET A 82 -15.44 10.27 -26.70
CA MET A 82 -15.81 9.55 -27.93
C MET A 82 -17.25 9.83 -28.36
N LEU A 83 -18.21 9.85 -27.43
CA LEU A 83 -19.60 10.20 -27.74
C LEU A 83 -19.76 11.65 -28.18
N ALA A 84 -19.02 12.58 -27.56
CA ALA A 84 -19.01 13.98 -27.98
C ALA A 84 -18.38 14.16 -29.37
N ALA A 85 -17.33 13.41 -29.70
CA ALA A 85 -16.72 13.43 -31.03
C ALA A 85 -17.66 12.81 -32.09
N ALA A 86 -18.32 11.69 -31.78
CA ALA A 86 -19.27 11.03 -32.67
C ALA A 86 -20.60 11.79 -32.84
N ALA A 87 -20.95 12.69 -31.92
CA ALA A 87 -22.10 13.59 -32.05
C ALA A 87 -21.74 14.92 -32.74
N ALA A 88 -20.44 15.17 -32.97
CA ALA A 88 -19.93 16.34 -33.68
C ALA A 88 -19.65 16.06 -35.18
N GLU A 89 -19.63 14.79 -35.59
CA GLU A 89 -19.81 14.33 -36.97
C GLU A 89 -21.30 14.21 -37.33
#